data_AF-A0A090X7D7-F1
#
_entry.id   AF-A0A090X7D7-F1
#
_cell.length_a   1.000
_cell.length_b   1.000
_cell.length_c   1.000
_cell.angle_alpha   90.00
_cell.angle_beta   90.00
_cell.angle_gamma   90.00
#
_symmetry.space_group_name_H-M   'P 1'
#
loop_
_entity.id
_entity.type
_entity.pdbx_description
1 polymer ?
#
loop_
_entity_poly.entity_id
_entity_poly.type
_entity_poly.pdbx_seq_one_letter_code
_entity_poly.pdbx_strand_id
1 'polypeptide(L)'
;MFKPKEAMTVLFFLVILLLFQSDVILPEKTKGDYPDANEVMWKLPRTYMLQSLGNFTNLICGYQHFYNSTKRNKTFRMYDFFLRYKNGHSFHQPYYVKNVSNYTIYLGTHRKPRLPPTATREILFSNMKSCMVIKNPNNPKVCNLMVKKTRFQKPQARCLRKFKKHCKGPVFNYTIDNCPYLK
;
A
#
# COMPACT_ATOMS: atom_id res chain seq x y z
N MET A 1 19.09 60.43 -33.07
CA MET A 1 17.64 60.40 -32.79
C MET A 1 17.23 58.92 -32.72
N PHE A 2 16.79 58.45 -31.56
CA PHE A 2 16.46 57.04 -31.30
C PHE A 2 15.23 56.57 -32.08
N LYS A 3 15.27 55.33 -32.59
CA LYS A 3 14.08 54.45 -32.60
C LYS A 3 14.51 52.97 -32.56
N PRO A 4 14.21 52.27 -31.44
CA PRO A 4 14.43 50.83 -31.29
C PRO A 4 13.14 50.10 -31.67
N LYS A 5 13.13 49.29 -32.73
CA LYS A 5 11.93 48.51 -33.09
C LYS A 5 12.22 47.15 -33.72
N GLU A 6 13.27 46.43 -33.30
CA GLU A 6 13.45 45.03 -33.73
C GLU A 6 13.84 44.03 -32.63
N ALA A 7 13.87 44.46 -31.36
CA ALA A 7 14.22 43.56 -30.25
C ALA A 7 13.00 43.17 -29.37
N MET A 8 11.77 43.20 -29.92
CA MET A 8 10.56 42.99 -29.12
C MET A 8 9.59 41.94 -29.70
N THR A 9 10.12 40.94 -30.41
CA THR A 9 9.29 39.79 -30.84
C THR A 9 9.94 38.46 -30.47
N VAL A 10 11.27 38.36 -30.45
CA VAL A 10 11.96 37.10 -30.12
C VAL A 10 11.98 36.81 -28.61
N LEU A 11 11.95 37.85 -27.76
CA LEU A 11 11.96 37.68 -26.31
C LEU A 11 10.64 37.08 -25.78
N PHE A 12 9.50 37.32 -26.46
CA PHE A 12 8.19 36.84 -26.02
C PHE A 12 8.03 35.33 -26.24
N PHE A 13 8.62 34.76 -27.30
CA PHE A 13 8.55 33.33 -27.58
C PHE A 13 9.46 32.47 -26.69
N LEU A 14 10.59 33.02 -26.23
CA LEU A 14 11.49 32.32 -25.30
C LEU A 14 10.92 32.23 -23.87
N VAL A 15 10.16 33.25 -23.42
CA VAL A 15 9.48 33.23 -22.11
C VAL A 15 8.33 32.21 -22.12
N ILE A 16 7.60 32.06 -23.23
CA ILE A 16 6.49 31.08 -23.33
C ILE A 16 7.01 29.64 -23.38
N LEU A 17 8.14 29.38 -24.05
CA LEU A 17 8.75 28.03 -24.08
C LEU A 17 9.37 27.62 -22.73
N LEU A 18 9.75 28.57 -21.88
CA LEU A 18 10.23 28.30 -20.51
C LEU A 18 9.11 28.05 -19.49
N LEU A 19 7.86 28.41 -19.81
CA LEU A 19 6.69 28.18 -18.94
C LEU A 19 6.04 26.80 -19.15
N PHE A 20 6.54 26.01 -20.11
CA PHE A 20 6.20 24.59 -20.27
C PHE A 20 7.26 23.66 -19.67
N GLN A 21 8.02 24.13 -18.68
CA GLN A 21 8.48 23.20 -17.65
C GLN A 21 7.21 22.71 -16.98
N SER A 22 6.76 21.52 -17.39
CA SER A 22 5.74 20.76 -16.70
C SER A 22 6.08 20.85 -15.23
N ASP A 23 5.29 21.63 -14.50
CA ASP A 23 5.15 21.42 -13.08
C ASP A 23 4.93 19.92 -12.97
N VAL A 24 5.95 19.21 -12.50
CA VAL A 24 5.71 17.94 -11.85
C VAL A 24 4.77 18.37 -10.74
N ILE A 25 3.47 18.24 -11.00
CA ILE A 25 2.43 18.32 -9.99
C ILE A 25 2.79 17.17 -9.08
N LEU A 26 3.73 17.42 -8.17
CA LEU A 26 3.94 16.68 -6.96
C LEU A 26 2.55 16.74 -6.35
N PRO A 27 1.78 15.63 -6.35
CA PRO A 27 0.45 15.66 -5.79
C PRO A 27 0.65 16.19 -4.38
N GLU A 28 0.04 17.34 -4.12
CA GLU A 28 -0.02 18.02 -2.83
C GLU A 28 -0.01 16.92 -1.77
N LYS A 29 1.07 16.80 -0.96
CA LYS A 29 1.30 15.65 -0.06
C LYS A 29 -0.01 15.32 0.66
N THR A 30 -0.80 14.41 0.10
CA THR A 30 -2.14 14.15 0.58
C THR A 30 -1.88 13.38 1.84
N LYS A 31 -1.78 14.05 3.00
CA LYS A 31 -1.16 13.48 4.20
C LYS A 31 -1.70 12.07 4.45
N GLY A 32 -0.93 11.06 4.07
CA GLY A 32 -1.26 9.64 4.18
C GLY A 32 -2.02 8.96 3.03
N ASP A 33 -2.65 9.62 2.06
CA ASP A 33 -3.16 8.94 0.84
C ASP A 33 -1.99 8.65 -0.11
N TYR A 34 -2.01 7.48 -0.77
CA TYR A 34 -0.97 7.03 -1.69
C TYR A 34 0.47 7.23 -1.16
N PRO A 35 0.76 6.77 0.08
CA PRO A 35 2.06 6.96 0.71
C PRO A 35 3.16 6.16 0.02
N ASP A 36 4.42 6.53 0.28
CA ASP A 36 5.57 5.68 -0.05
C ASP A 36 5.41 4.32 0.64
N ALA A 37 5.30 3.26 -0.16
CA ALA A 37 5.06 1.92 0.36
C ALA A 37 6.28 1.33 1.10
N ASN A 38 7.51 1.74 0.79
CA ASN A 38 8.68 1.31 1.56
C ASN A 38 8.59 1.83 2.99
N GLU A 39 8.19 3.09 3.18
CA GLU A 39 8.02 3.67 4.50
C GLU A 39 6.91 2.97 5.29
N VAL A 40 5.76 2.71 4.64
CA VAL A 40 4.65 2.00 5.30
C VAL A 40 5.06 0.59 5.71
N MET A 41 5.71 -0.16 4.82
CA MET A 41 6.17 -1.52 5.10
C MET A 41 7.12 -1.57 6.30
N TRP A 42 8.01 -0.58 6.42
CA TRP A 42 8.90 -0.46 7.56
C TRP A 42 8.16 -0.08 8.85
N LYS A 43 7.22 0.89 8.80
CA LYS A 43 6.54 1.42 10.00
C LYS A 43 5.44 0.51 10.54
N LEU A 44 4.83 -0.26 9.64
CA LEU A 44 3.69 -1.15 9.90
C LEU A 44 4.02 -2.58 9.43
N PRO A 45 5.08 -3.22 9.95
CA PRO A 45 5.54 -4.51 9.43
C PRO A 45 4.51 -5.61 9.65
N ARG A 46 3.76 -5.57 10.75
CA ARG A 46 2.65 -6.51 11.00
C ARG A 46 1.37 -5.76 11.34
N THR A 47 0.30 -6.08 10.63
CA THR A 47 -1.03 -5.50 10.84
C THR A 47 -2.11 -6.54 10.57
N TYR A 48 -3.27 -6.33 11.17
CA TYR A 48 -4.36 -7.28 11.24
C TYR A 48 -5.58 -6.72 10.52
N MET A 49 -6.30 -7.58 9.83
CA MET A 49 -7.46 -7.20 9.05
C MET A 49 -8.63 -6.89 9.96
N LEU A 50 -9.03 -5.62 10.00
CA LEU A 50 -10.21 -5.16 10.75
C LEU A 50 -11.45 -5.16 9.86
N GLN A 51 -11.31 -4.68 8.62
CA GLN A 51 -12.39 -4.62 7.64
C GLN A 51 -11.92 -5.05 6.25
N SER A 52 -12.83 -5.60 5.45
CA SER A 52 -12.59 -5.99 4.05
C SER A 52 -13.86 -5.79 3.23
N LEU A 53 -13.72 -5.57 1.91
CA LEU A 53 -14.84 -5.72 0.97
C LEU A 53 -15.10 -7.19 0.60
N GLY A 54 -14.10 -8.05 0.76
CA GLY A 54 -14.19 -9.48 0.48
C GLY A 54 -14.71 -10.19 1.70
N ASN A 55 -15.73 -11.03 1.52
CA ASN A 55 -16.28 -11.84 2.60
C ASN A 55 -15.36 -13.03 2.89
N PHE A 56 -14.92 -13.15 4.14
CA PHE A 56 -14.07 -14.23 4.64
C PHE A 56 -14.81 -14.90 5.80
N THR A 57 -15.85 -15.66 5.46
CA THR A 57 -16.72 -16.31 6.45
C THR A 57 -15.91 -17.18 7.39
N ASN A 58 -16.23 -17.14 8.69
CA ASN A 58 -15.57 -17.92 9.75
C ASN A 58 -14.07 -17.63 9.93
N LEU A 59 -13.59 -16.47 9.47
CA LEU A 59 -12.23 -16.02 9.78
C LEU A 59 -12.09 -15.66 11.27
N ILE A 60 -11.02 -16.13 11.90
CA ILE A 60 -10.68 -15.80 13.31
C ILE A 60 -9.38 -15.01 13.44
N CYS A 61 -8.52 -15.05 12.44
CA CYS A 61 -7.25 -14.35 12.45
C CYS A 61 -6.83 -14.08 11.01
N GLY A 62 -6.82 -12.80 10.62
CA GLY A 62 -6.29 -12.33 9.35
C GLY A 62 -5.23 -11.28 9.59
N TYR A 63 -4.03 -11.48 9.06
CA TYR A 63 -2.97 -10.49 9.15
C TYR A 63 -2.10 -10.47 7.90
N GLN A 64 -1.36 -9.38 7.75
CA GLN A 64 -0.26 -9.32 6.81
C GLN A 64 1.04 -9.01 7.52
N HIS A 65 2.13 -9.46 6.92
CA HIS A 65 3.47 -9.32 7.48
C HIS A 65 4.49 -8.97 6.39
N PHE A 66 5.14 -7.83 6.56
CA PHE A 66 6.35 -7.45 5.85
C PHE A 66 7.56 -7.79 6.71
N TYR A 67 8.51 -8.54 6.18
CA TYR A 67 9.68 -9.00 6.94
C TYR A 67 10.87 -9.28 6.02
N ASN A 68 12.05 -9.42 6.61
CA ASN A 68 13.24 -9.88 5.91
C ASN A 68 13.48 -11.37 6.17
N SER A 69 13.87 -12.12 5.14
CA SER A 69 14.26 -13.52 5.25
C SER A 69 15.62 -13.73 4.61
N THR A 70 16.54 -14.34 5.36
CA THR A 70 17.88 -14.67 4.86
C THR A 70 17.92 -16.12 4.37
N LYS A 71 18.36 -16.32 3.12
CA LYS A 71 18.59 -17.66 2.55
C LYS A 71 19.90 -17.65 1.75
N ARG A 72 20.81 -18.57 2.08
CA ARG A 72 22.13 -18.70 1.41
C ARG A 72 22.87 -17.35 1.33
N ASN A 73 23.02 -16.70 2.49
CA ASN A 73 23.70 -15.41 2.66
C ASN A 73 23.11 -14.22 1.87
N LYS A 74 21.87 -14.35 1.38
CA LYS A 74 21.13 -13.25 0.75
C LYS A 74 19.88 -12.93 1.54
N THR A 75 19.65 -11.65 1.80
CA THR A 75 18.46 -11.14 2.48
C THR A 75 17.40 -10.76 1.45
N PHE A 76 16.18 -11.24 1.65
CA PHE A 76 15.03 -10.96 0.80
C PHE A 76 13.95 -10.24 1.59
N ARG A 77 13.39 -9.19 1.01
CA ARG A 77 12.17 -8.56 1.52
C ARG A 77 10.98 -9.43 1.14
N MET A 78 10.15 -9.72 2.13
CA MET A 78 9.02 -10.63 2.03
C MET A 78 7.73 -9.89 2.38
N TYR A 79 6.64 -10.32 1.75
CA TYR A 79 5.27 -9.99 2.13
C TYR A 79 4.50 -11.29 2.29
N ASP A 80 3.77 -11.44 3.38
CA ASP A 80 2.87 -12.55 3.59
C ASP A 80 1.47 -12.05 3.96
N PHE A 81 0.47 -12.75 3.45
CA PHE A 81 -0.93 -12.58 3.80
C PHE A 81 -1.46 -13.89 4.36
N PHE A 82 -1.83 -13.86 5.63
CA PHE A 82 -2.23 -15.04 6.39
C PHE A 82 -3.69 -14.91 6.82
N LEU A 83 -4.44 -16.01 6.66
CA LEU A 83 -5.81 -16.16 7.14
C LEU A 83 -5.96 -17.50 7.86
N ARG A 84 -6.59 -17.50 9.03
CA ARG A 84 -6.98 -18.68 9.79
C ARG A 84 -8.49 -18.69 9.99
N TYR A 85 -9.10 -19.84 9.76
CA TYR A 85 -10.53 -20.06 9.87
C TYR A 85 -10.88 -20.93 11.07
N LYS A 86 -12.13 -20.85 11.55
CA LYS A 86 -12.64 -21.63 12.70
C LYS A 86 -12.49 -23.14 12.52
N ASN A 87 -12.62 -23.65 11.30
CA ASN A 87 -12.48 -25.07 10.96
C ASN A 87 -11.02 -25.57 10.99
N GLY A 88 -10.06 -24.75 11.43
CA GLY A 88 -8.65 -25.10 11.47
C GLY A 88 -7.94 -25.02 10.12
N HIS A 89 -8.61 -24.60 9.04
CA HIS A 89 -7.94 -24.30 7.78
C HIS A 89 -7.12 -23.01 7.90
N SER A 90 -5.95 -22.98 7.26
CA SER A 90 -5.11 -21.78 7.13
C SER A 90 -4.77 -21.53 5.66
N PHE A 91 -4.83 -20.27 5.27
CA PHE A 91 -4.26 -19.78 4.02
C PHE A 91 -3.04 -18.91 4.32
N HIS A 92 -1.96 -19.12 3.59
CA HIS A 92 -0.71 -18.39 3.74
C HIS A 92 -0.12 -18.16 2.35
N GLN A 93 0.23 -16.91 2.04
CA GLN A 93 0.65 -16.52 0.70
C GLN A 93 1.92 -15.67 0.76
N PRO A 94 3.08 -16.30 0.94
CA PRO A 94 4.35 -15.61 1.05
C PRO A 94 4.86 -15.25 -0.33
N TYR A 95 5.25 -13.99 -0.48
CA TYR A 95 5.80 -13.41 -1.70
C TYR A 95 7.15 -12.75 -1.42
N TYR A 96 8.02 -12.80 -2.41
CA TYR A 96 9.19 -11.94 -2.49
C TYR A 96 8.74 -10.56 -3.00
N VAL A 97 9.15 -9.50 -2.32
CA VAL A 97 9.00 -8.13 -2.80
C VAL A 97 10.02 -7.92 -3.92
N LYS A 98 9.53 -7.75 -5.14
CA LYS A 98 10.34 -7.63 -6.36
C LYS A 98 10.76 -6.19 -6.60
N ASN A 99 9.80 -5.28 -6.45
CA ASN A 99 9.99 -3.86 -6.62
C ASN A 99 8.93 -3.10 -5.82
N VAL A 100 9.18 -1.83 -5.53
CA VAL A 100 8.21 -0.90 -4.97
C VAL A 100 8.27 0.38 -5.79
N SER A 101 7.14 0.80 -6.32
CA SER A 101 7.02 2.07 -7.05
C SER A 101 5.92 2.89 -6.39
N ASN A 102 6.31 3.99 -5.74
CA ASN A 102 5.41 4.85 -4.98
C ASN A 102 4.59 4.04 -3.95
N TYR A 103 3.27 3.99 -4.06
CA TYR A 103 2.35 3.25 -3.18
C TYR A 103 2.11 1.80 -3.60
N THR A 104 2.75 1.34 -4.69
CA THR A 104 2.54 0.03 -5.30
C THR A 104 3.68 -0.92 -4.96
N ILE A 105 3.32 -2.12 -4.50
CA ILE A 105 4.23 -3.20 -4.17
C ILE A 105 4.08 -4.29 -5.23
N TYR A 106 5.18 -4.60 -5.92
CA TYR A 106 5.25 -5.68 -6.89
C TYR A 106 5.81 -6.93 -6.21
N LEU A 107 5.09 -8.03 -6.32
CA LEU A 107 5.29 -9.27 -5.58
C LEU A 107 5.53 -10.43 -6.53
N GLY A 108 6.34 -11.41 -6.12
CA GLY A 108 6.57 -12.62 -6.91
C GLY A 108 6.74 -13.86 -6.04
N THR A 109 6.38 -15.03 -6.58
CA THR A 109 6.48 -16.33 -5.87
C THR A 109 7.91 -16.88 -5.81
N HIS A 110 8.82 -16.34 -6.63
CA HIS A 110 10.21 -16.79 -6.71
C HIS A 110 11.21 -15.68 -6.35
N ARG A 111 12.30 -16.04 -5.68
CA ARG A 111 13.37 -15.10 -5.29
C ARG A 111 14.22 -14.54 -6.43
N LYS A 112 14.23 -15.20 -7.61
CA LYS A 112 15.12 -14.84 -8.73
C LYS A 112 14.75 -13.45 -9.27
N PRO A 113 15.65 -12.45 -9.28
CA PRO A 113 15.31 -11.08 -9.71
C PRO A 113 14.80 -11.00 -11.15
N ARG A 114 15.37 -11.80 -12.07
CA ARG A 114 14.96 -11.86 -13.48
C ARG A 114 13.54 -12.35 -13.75
N LEU A 115 12.90 -13.00 -12.78
CA LEU A 115 11.52 -13.46 -12.94
C LEU A 115 10.56 -12.31 -12.60
N PRO A 116 9.58 -12.02 -13.47
CA PRO A 116 8.68 -10.89 -13.31
C PRO A 116 7.81 -11.02 -12.04
N PRO A 117 7.25 -9.91 -11.55
CA PRO A 117 6.21 -9.94 -10.54
C PRO A 117 4.99 -10.75 -11.02
N THR A 118 4.35 -11.47 -10.11
CA THR A 118 3.14 -12.28 -10.35
C THR A 118 1.93 -11.78 -9.56
N ALA A 119 2.13 -10.81 -8.67
CA ALA A 119 1.07 -10.18 -7.89
C ALA A 119 1.43 -8.73 -7.57
N THR A 120 0.41 -7.94 -7.23
CA THR A 120 0.56 -6.53 -6.88
C THR A 120 -0.30 -6.20 -5.65
N ARG A 121 0.16 -5.25 -4.84
CA ARG A 121 -0.63 -4.60 -3.79
C ARG A 121 -0.47 -3.10 -3.86
N GLU A 122 -1.54 -2.37 -3.60
CA GLU A 122 -1.53 -0.90 -3.55
C GLU A 122 -1.90 -0.45 -2.14
N ILE A 123 -1.07 0.41 -1.54
CA ILE A 123 -1.36 1.04 -0.26
C ILE A 123 -2.08 2.37 -0.55
N LEU A 124 -3.40 2.38 -0.42
CA LEU A 124 -4.22 3.55 -0.77
C LEU A 124 -4.18 4.63 0.32
N PHE A 125 -3.97 4.22 1.57
CA PHE A 125 -3.79 5.12 2.69
C PHE A 125 -2.92 4.50 3.79
N SER A 126 -2.16 5.31 4.51
CA SER A 126 -1.54 4.96 5.79
C SER A 126 -1.41 6.18 6.68
N ASN A 127 -1.65 6.01 7.98
CA ASN A 127 -1.29 7.03 8.97
C ASN A 127 0.14 6.85 9.50
N MET A 128 0.90 5.91 8.94
CA MET A 128 2.28 5.57 9.29
C MET A 128 2.51 5.10 10.74
N LYS A 129 1.45 4.99 11.56
CA LYS A 129 1.58 4.70 13.00
C LYS A 129 0.81 3.46 13.40
N SER A 130 -0.42 3.31 12.91
CA SER A 130 -1.33 2.28 13.39
C SER A 130 -2.20 1.60 12.33
N CYS A 131 -2.32 2.13 11.13
CA CYS A 131 -3.21 1.55 10.13
C CYS A 131 -2.77 1.84 8.69
N MET A 132 -3.22 1.00 7.78
CA MET A 132 -3.19 1.24 6.35
C MET A 132 -4.43 0.65 5.68
N VAL A 133 -4.78 1.22 4.53
CA VAL A 133 -5.74 0.65 3.57
C VAL A 133 -4.95 0.07 2.42
N ILE A 134 -5.12 -1.22 2.16
CA ILE A 134 -4.38 -1.94 1.13
C ILE A 134 -5.35 -2.67 0.21
N LYS A 135 -5.06 -2.66 -1.10
CA LYS A 135 -5.91 -3.24 -2.14
C LYS A 135 -5.12 -4.21 -3.00
N ASN A 136 -5.79 -5.26 -3.48
CA ASN A 136 -5.35 -6.02 -4.63
C ASN A 136 -5.96 -5.40 -5.90
N PRO A 137 -5.18 -4.76 -6.79
CA PRO A 137 -5.74 -4.15 -8.01
C PRO A 137 -6.37 -5.19 -8.94
N ASN A 138 -5.88 -6.44 -8.93
CA ASN A 138 -6.39 -7.53 -9.78
C ASN A 138 -7.62 -8.23 -9.19
N ASN A 139 -7.97 -7.95 -7.93
CA ASN A 139 -9.20 -8.41 -7.31
C ASN A 139 -9.76 -7.29 -6.43
N PRO A 140 -10.61 -6.41 -6.99
CA PRO A 140 -11.13 -5.25 -6.27
C PRO A 140 -11.92 -5.58 -4.99
N LYS A 141 -12.45 -6.81 -4.87
CA LYS A 141 -13.09 -7.27 -3.64
C LYS A 141 -12.10 -7.40 -2.49
N VAL A 142 -10.80 -7.54 -2.77
CA VAL A 142 -9.75 -7.59 -1.73
C VAL A 142 -9.23 -6.16 -1.51
N CYS A 143 -9.99 -5.40 -0.73
CA CYS A 143 -9.64 -4.06 -0.26
C CYS A 143 -9.83 -4.06 1.26
N ASN A 144 -8.73 -3.92 2.00
CA ASN A 144 -8.67 -4.23 3.43
C ASN A 144 -8.24 -3.01 4.24
N LEU A 145 -8.89 -2.79 5.38
CA LEU A 145 -8.36 -1.97 6.46
C LEU A 145 -7.52 -2.84 7.38
N MET A 146 -6.21 -2.58 7.37
CA MET A 146 -5.24 -3.27 8.21
C MET A 146 -4.82 -2.37 9.37
N VAL A 147 -4.82 -2.89 10.60
CA VAL A 147 -4.51 -2.11 11.81
C VAL A 147 -3.49 -2.83 12.70
N LYS A 148 -2.69 -2.09 13.47
CA LYS A 148 -1.86 -2.69 14.53
C LYS A 148 -2.75 -3.34 15.59
N LYS A 149 -2.29 -4.46 16.17
CA LYS A 149 -3.02 -5.21 17.21
C LYS A 149 -3.51 -4.32 18.35
N THR A 150 -2.64 -3.42 18.84
CA THR A 150 -2.93 -2.47 19.93
C THR A 150 -4.03 -1.44 19.61
N ARG A 151 -4.42 -1.30 18.34
CA ARG A 151 -5.47 -0.39 17.88
C ARG A 151 -6.65 -1.13 17.25
N PHE A 152 -6.75 -2.44 17.44
CA PHE A 152 -7.82 -3.23 16.83
C PHE A 152 -9.19 -2.94 17.43
N GLN A 153 -9.29 -2.92 18.77
CA GLN A 153 -10.54 -2.63 19.48
C GLN A 153 -10.97 -1.15 19.37
N LYS A 154 -9.98 -0.24 19.26
CA LYS A 154 -10.21 1.21 19.18
C LYS A 154 -9.40 1.79 18.00
N PRO A 155 -9.81 1.51 16.75
CA PRO A 155 -9.12 2.01 15.57
C PRO A 155 -9.31 3.52 15.46
N GLN A 156 -8.32 4.22 14.88
CA GLN A 156 -8.45 5.67 14.70
C GLN A 156 -9.55 5.98 13.66
N ALA A 157 -10.43 6.94 13.98
CA ALA A 157 -11.53 7.34 13.10
C ALA A 157 -11.06 7.73 11.68
N ARG A 158 -9.87 8.34 11.56
CA ARG A 158 -9.26 8.67 10.26
C ARG A 158 -9.03 7.44 9.39
N CYS A 159 -8.61 6.32 9.97
CA CYS A 159 -8.39 5.07 9.23
C CYS A 159 -9.69 4.52 8.66
N LEU A 160 -10.76 4.49 9.47
CA LEU A 160 -12.09 4.05 9.05
C LEU A 160 -12.65 4.94 7.93
N ARG A 161 -12.51 6.27 8.07
CA ARG A 161 -12.95 7.22 7.04
C ARG A 161 -12.20 7.03 5.72
N LYS A 162 -10.88 6.81 5.78
CA LYS A 162 -10.06 6.59 4.59
C LYS A 162 -10.34 5.23 3.94
N PHE A 163 -10.61 4.21 4.73
CA PHE A 163 -11.10 2.93 4.21
C PHE A 163 -12.40 3.12 3.42
N LYS A 164 -13.42 3.78 3.99
CA LYS A 164 -14.68 4.06 3.29
C LYS A 164 -14.48 4.90 2.01
N LYS A 165 -13.56 5.87 2.03
CA LYS A 165 -13.24 6.71 0.86
C LYS A 165 -12.66 5.88 -0.29
N HIS A 166 -11.70 5.00 0.02
CA HIS A 166 -10.90 4.27 -0.97
C HIS A 166 -11.49 2.91 -1.38
N CYS A 167 -12.15 2.23 -0.44
CA CYS A 167 -12.80 0.94 -0.62
C CYS A 167 -14.32 1.13 -0.60
N LYS A 168 -14.91 1.38 -1.77
CA LYS A 168 -16.37 1.53 -1.92
C LYS A 168 -17.02 0.15 -2.07
N GLY A 169 -18.00 -0.16 -1.23
CA GLY A 169 -18.76 -1.42 -1.31
C GLY A 169 -19.27 -1.93 0.04
N PRO A 170 -19.90 -3.12 0.05
CA PRO A 170 -20.31 -3.78 1.29
C PRO A 170 -19.09 -4.14 2.13
N VAL A 171 -19.15 -3.84 3.43
CA VAL A 171 -18.02 -3.99 4.36
C VAL A 171 -18.26 -5.16 5.30
N PHE A 172 -17.28 -6.05 5.41
CA PHE A 172 -17.24 -7.12 6.40
C PHE A 172 -16.25 -6.75 7.50
N ASN A 173 -16.63 -6.98 8.76
CA ASN A 173 -15.80 -6.74 9.94
C ASN A 173 -15.26 -8.06 10.48
N TYR A 174 -14.08 -8.02 11.09
CA TYR A 174 -13.42 -9.20 11.65
C TYR A 174 -12.96 -8.99 13.08
N THR A 175 -12.79 -10.09 13.79
CA THR A 175 -12.08 -10.18 15.08
C THR A 175 -10.69 -10.76 14.87
N ILE A 176 -9.84 -10.67 15.90
CA ILE A 176 -8.47 -11.22 15.89
C ILE A 176 -8.23 -12.03 17.16
N ASP A 177 -9.02 -13.06 17.35
CA ASP A 177 -8.95 -13.91 18.53
C ASP A 177 -7.66 -14.75 18.45
N ASN A 178 -6.82 -14.69 19.49
CA ASN A 178 -5.57 -15.46 19.61
C ASN A 178 -4.57 -15.31 18.44
N CYS A 179 -4.49 -14.12 17.83
CA CYS A 179 -3.67 -13.83 16.64
C CYS A 179 -2.36 -13.07 16.99
N PRO A 180 -1.16 -13.41 16.45
CA PRO A 180 -0.88 -14.58 15.64
C PRO A 180 -0.82 -15.83 16.54
N TYR A 181 -1.26 -16.96 16.02
CA TYR A 181 -1.00 -18.23 16.67
C TYR A 181 0.51 -18.48 16.60
N LEU A 182 1.16 -18.54 17.76
CA LEU A 182 2.50 -19.13 17.85
C LEU A 182 2.36 -20.57 17.35
N LYS A 183 3.17 -20.92 16.36
CA LYS A 183 3.33 -22.33 15.96
C LYS A 183 4.05 -23.08 17.07
#